data_AF-A0A0R1LK81-F1
#
_entry.id   AF-A0A0R1LK81-F1
#
_cell.length_a   1.000
_cell.length_b   1.000
_cell.length_c   1.000
_cell.angle_alpha   90.00
_cell.angle_beta   90.00
_cell.angle_gamma   90.00
#
_symmetry.space_group_name_H-M   'P 1'
#
loop_
_entity.id
_entity.type
_entity.pdbx_description
1 polymer ?
#
loop_
_entity_poly.entity_id
_entity_poly.type
_entity_poly.pdbx_seq_one_letter_code
_entity_poly.pdbx_strand_id
1 'polypeptide(L)'
;MNPNNYHRQISTGATRVYWQRLRQAATPVNLSSLMALTVELVFENVESVTIDAPAITEMWLLPEETATTSQDLVGFGLQIHRASTHFHAHTFGMTKPRESDGRDRLMAYQDVTQLIIHTATTDRHYPVVWNPLSKSDQENLNQHVELTADQLTLWAWPVTTNRWTDILPATDDSLNFSAMVGELTTQLGEEYDEPKVRAILTDVLTELRSFSDLAEWTTQKHLVVTYQPRQADRPWAEKLHDDTDGQDYGGLYLCSYPALLGMDVTLPVDYFWEGLAWLLWEITFSGAESVERQQNIQRFKDDLSQADREYQDFRAATAKMKRFWDAYVTHHVTAPDLAATVAHFWPLTDGVPEHLRDDANDEPVTVMRQDPQLLAEFMARFGAAYQAFETAGNQSAAGHD
;
A
#
# COMPACT_ATOMS: atom_id res chain seq x y z
N MET A 1 1.50 -15.47 -1.59
CA MET A 1 1.66 -16.89 -1.99
C MET A 1 0.34 -17.28 -2.61
N ASN A 2 0.32 -17.90 -3.79
CA ASN A 2 -0.96 -18.14 -4.48
C ASN A 2 -1.79 -19.19 -3.72
N PRO A 3 -3.04 -18.88 -3.29
CA PRO A 3 -3.93 -19.83 -2.61
C PRO A 3 -4.14 -21.12 -3.40
N ASN A 4 -4.13 -21.04 -4.74
CA ASN A 4 -4.31 -22.19 -5.62
C ASN A 4 -3.06 -23.10 -5.71
N ASN A 5 -1.89 -22.61 -5.28
CA ASN A 5 -0.64 -23.36 -5.23
C ASN A 5 -0.09 -23.47 -3.80
N TYR A 6 -0.97 -23.36 -2.79
CA TYR A 6 -0.57 -23.51 -1.41
C TYR A 6 0.02 -24.91 -1.17
N HIS A 7 1.24 -24.93 -0.64
CA HIS A 7 1.91 -26.15 -0.22
C HIS A 7 2.13 -26.09 1.28
N ARG A 8 1.33 -26.88 2.01
CA ARG A 8 1.47 -27.07 3.45
C ARG A 8 2.88 -27.50 3.84
N GLN A 9 3.36 -28.54 3.17
CA GLN A 9 4.71 -29.04 3.34
C GLN A 9 5.62 -28.42 2.29
N ILE A 10 6.62 -27.66 2.74
CA ILE A 10 7.58 -27.03 1.84
C ILE A 10 8.93 -27.75 1.89
N SER A 11 9.79 -27.42 0.90
CA SER A 11 11.14 -27.96 0.84
C SER A 11 12.07 -27.34 1.88
N THR A 12 13.10 -28.09 2.30
CA THR A 12 14.19 -27.62 3.19
C THR A 12 14.86 -26.34 2.71
N GLY A 13 15.01 -26.18 1.39
CA GLY A 13 15.57 -24.96 0.81
C GLY A 13 14.69 -23.73 1.09
N ALA A 14 13.38 -23.88 0.92
CA ALA A 14 12.43 -22.81 1.21
C ALA A 14 12.33 -22.51 2.71
N THR A 15 12.32 -23.54 3.58
CA THR A 15 12.37 -23.34 5.03
C THR A 15 13.60 -22.55 5.45
N ARG A 16 14.78 -22.84 4.88
CA ARG A 16 16.02 -22.14 5.23
C ARG A 16 15.95 -20.64 4.91
N VAL A 17 15.44 -20.28 3.73
CA VAL A 17 15.27 -18.88 3.33
C VAL A 17 14.28 -18.18 4.26
N TYR A 18 13.19 -18.86 4.57
CA TYR A 18 12.19 -18.36 5.50
C TYR A 18 12.78 -18.09 6.90
N TRP A 19 13.50 -19.08 7.46
CA TRP A 19 14.14 -18.96 8.77
C TRP A 19 15.13 -17.80 8.84
N GLN A 20 15.87 -17.57 7.77
CA GLN A 20 16.79 -16.43 7.68
C GLN A 20 16.06 -15.09 7.77
N ARG A 21 14.90 -14.95 7.10
CA ARG A 21 14.07 -13.73 7.16
C ARG A 21 13.43 -13.55 8.54
N LEU A 22 12.86 -14.62 9.10
CA LEU A 22 12.29 -14.61 10.44
C LEU A 22 13.32 -14.12 11.46
N ARG A 23 14.56 -14.65 11.43
CA ARG A 23 15.65 -14.24 12.34
C ARG A 23 16.07 -12.77 12.20
N GLN A 24 15.77 -12.10 11.09
CA GLN A 24 16.10 -10.68 10.88
C GLN A 24 15.09 -9.74 11.54
N ALA A 25 13.82 -10.16 11.67
CA ALA A 25 12.75 -9.31 12.17
C ALA A 25 12.18 -9.76 13.52
N ALA A 26 12.23 -11.07 13.84
CA ALA A 26 11.65 -11.64 15.05
C ALA A 26 12.63 -11.63 16.23
N THR A 27 12.06 -11.78 17.42
CA THR A 27 12.81 -11.90 18.67
C THR A 27 13.03 -13.38 19.02
N PRO A 28 14.26 -13.81 19.34
CA PRO A 28 14.51 -15.16 19.80
C PRO A 28 13.97 -15.37 21.22
N VAL A 29 13.31 -16.49 21.45
CA VAL A 29 12.78 -16.85 22.77
C VAL A 29 13.67 -17.87 23.44
N ASN A 30 14.20 -17.52 24.62
CA ASN A 30 14.94 -18.45 25.46
C ASN A 30 13.98 -19.13 26.46
N LEU A 31 13.51 -20.33 26.11
CA LEU A 31 12.59 -21.12 26.93
C LEU A 31 13.15 -21.47 28.32
N SER A 32 14.47 -21.70 28.44
CA SER A 32 15.10 -21.97 29.72
C SER A 32 15.08 -20.75 30.64
N SER A 33 15.36 -19.55 30.09
CA SER A 33 15.27 -18.29 30.84
C SER A 33 13.83 -17.97 31.27
N LEU A 34 12.84 -18.41 30.50
CA LEU A 34 11.43 -18.26 30.84
C LEU A 34 10.93 -19.32 31.83
N MET A 35 11.76 -20.31 32.20
CA MET A 35 11.32 -21.49 32.95
C MET A 35 10.10 -22.15 32.32
N ALA A 36 10.07 -22.19 30.98
CA ALA A 36 8.99 -22.79 30.22
C ALA A 36 8.96 -24.30 30.48
N LEU A 37 7.77 -24.81 30.76
CA LEU A 37 7.50 -26.22 30.95
C LEU A 37 7.10 -26.84 29.60
N THR A 38 6.16 -26.20 28.92
CA THR A 38 5.61 -26.64 27.64
C THR A 38 5.23 -25.46 26.75
N VAL A 39 5.11 -25.72 25.45
CA VAL A 39 4.47 -24.82 24.48
C VAL A 39 3.24 -25.54 23.94
N GLU A 40 2.07 -24.91 24.03
CA GLU A 40 0.81 -25.41 23.50
C GLU A 40 0.45 -24.64 22.22
N LEU A 41 0.08 -25.38 21.18
CA LEU A 41 -0.49 -24.85 19.95
C LEU A 41 -1.97 -25.22 19.93
N VAL A 42 -2.84 -24.21 19.90
CA VAL A 42 -4.30 -24.38 19.85
C VAL A 42 -4.75 -24.18 18.41
N PHE A 43 -5.64 -25.05 17.95
CA PHE A 43 -6.16 -25.04 16.58
C PHE A 43 -7.59 -24.49 16.52
N GLU A 44 -8.04 -24.16 15.31
CA GLU A 44 -9.39 -23.62 15.06
C GLU A 44 -10.51 -24.51 15.63
N ASN A 45 -10.35 -25.84 15.53
CA ASN A 45 -11.29 -26.81 16.09
C ASN A 45 -11.18 -27.02 17.62
N VAL A 46 -10.41 -26.17 18.32
CA VAL A 46 -10.16 -26.22 19.77
C VAL A 46 -9.36 -27.45 20.21
N GLU A 47 -8.85 -28.27 19.28
CA GLU A 47 -7.80 -29.23 19.61
C GLU A 47 -6.54 -28.47 19.99
N SER A 48 -5.67 -29.12 20.76
CA SER A 48 -4.35 -28.57 21.03
C SER A 48 -3.25 -29.62 21.01
N VAL A 49 -2.05 -29.18 20.69
CA VAL A 49 -0.84 -29.99 20.78
C VAL A 49 0.13 -29.31 21.73
N THR A 50 0.41 -29.98 22.84
CA THR A 50 1.42 -29.57 23.81
C THR A 50 2.76 -30.20 23.48
N ILE A 51 3.81 -29.38 23.52
CA ILE A 51 5.18 -29.75 23.19
C ILE A 51 6.05 -29.46 24.40
N ASP A 52 6.84 -30.44 24.83
CA ASP A 52 7.78 -30.28 25.92
C ASP A 52 8.83 -29.22 25.59
N ALA A 53 9.09 -28.27 26.50
CA ALA A 53 10.06 -27.21 26.27
C ALA A 53 11.48 -27.72 25.92
N PRO A 54 12.00 -28.81 26.54
CA PRO A 54 13.29 -29.40 26.15
C PRO A 54 13.34 -29.96 24.72
N ALA A 55 12.19 -30.24 24.10
CA ALA A 55 12.13 -30.72 22.72
C ALA A 55 12.30 -29.60 21.69
N ILE A 56 12.06 -28.35 22.09
CA ILE A 56 12.12 -27.18 21.22
C ILE A 56 13.56 -26.68 21.19
N THR A 57 14.23 -26.89 20.05
CA THR A 57 15.63 -26.49 19.87
C THR A 57 15.77 -25.01 19.54
N GLU A 58 14.75 -24.43 18.92
CA GLU A 58 14.77 -23.01 18.55
C GLU A 58 13.34 -22.45 18.50
N MET A 59 13.16 -21.24 19.02
CA MET A 59 11.87 -20.53 19.00
C MET A 59 12.08 -19.05 18.71
N TRP A 60 11.27 -18.51 17.79
CA TRP A 60 11.25 -17.10 17.40
C TRP A 60 9.82 -16.59 17.38
N LEU A 61 9.62 -15.38 17.88
CA LEU A 61 8.33 -14.70 17.90
C LEU A 61 8.43 -13.36 17.19
N LEU A 62 7.52 -13.10 16.26
CA LEU A 62 7.33 -11.82 15.60
C LEU A 62 6.04 -11.18 16.13
N PRO A 63 6.12 -10.27 17.12
CA PRO A 63 4.95 -9.56 17.62
C PRO A 63 4.44 -8.53 16.62
N GLU A 64 3.16 -8.21 16.69
CA GLU A 64 2.58 -7.12 15.90
C GLU A 64 3.11 -5.76 16.34
N GLU A 65 3.59 -4.93 15.40
CA GLU A 65 4.18 -3.61 15.71
C GLU A 65 3.16 -2.58 16.20
N THR A 66 1.86 -2.77 15.92
CA THR A 66 0.80 -1.76 16.14
C THR A 66 -0.19 -2.11 17.25
N ALA A 67 -0.10 -3.30 17.85
CA ALA A 67 -1.03 -3.72 18.89
C ALA A 67 -0.83 -2.89 20.18
N THR A 68 -1.92 -2.27 20.64
CA THR A 68 -1.96 -1.53 21.93
C THR A 68 -1.72 -2.43 23.14
N THR A 69 -1.87 -3.74 22.96
CA THR A 69 -1.44 -4.81 23.87
C THR A 69 -0.40 -5.67 23.14
N SER A 70 0.83 -5.70 23.63
CA SER A 70 1.99 -6.37 23.00
C SER A 70 1.93 -7.91 22.98
N GLN A 71 0.76 -8.52 22.77
CA GLN A 71 0.52 -9.95 22.90
C GLN A 71 0.19 -10.65 21.58
N ASP A 72 -0.19 -9.92 20.54
CA ASP A 72 -0.57 -10.52 19.26
C ASP A 72 0.69 -10.88 18.43
N LEU A 73 0.70 -12.08 17.83
CA LEU A 73 1.77 -12.54 16.96
C LEU A 73 1.34 -12.46 15.50
N VAL A 74 2.06 -11.66 14.73
CA VAL A 74 1.97 -11.71 13.28
C VAL A 74 2.73 -12.90 12.71
N GLY A 75 3.71 -13.45 13.44
CA GLY A 75 4.40 -14.67 13.04
C GLY A 75 5.20 -15.37 14.15
N PHE A 76 5.56 -16.63 13.91
CA PHE A 76 6.43 -17.42 14.78
C PHE A 76 7.24 -18.46 13.99
N GLY A 77 8.27 -19.00 14.63
CA GLY A 77 8.97 -20.18 14.17
C GLY A 77 9.35 -21.08 15.33
N LEU A 78 9.06 -22.37 15.20
CA LEU A 78 9.45 -23.45 16.12
C LEU A 78 10.28 -24.51 15.38
N GLN A 79 11.44 -24.87 15.93
CA GLN A 79 12.16 -26.10 15.59
C GLN A 79 12.08 -27.07 16.74
N ILE A 80 11.59 -28.27 16.46
CA ILE A 80 11.29 -29.29 17.46
C ILE A 80 11.98 -30.59 17.08
N HIS A 81 12.55 -31.29 18.06
CA HIS A 81 13.03 -32.66 17.87
C HIS A 81 11.89 -33.55 17.38
N ARG A 82 12.10 -34.30 16.28
CA ARG A 82 11.03 -35.03 15.59
C ARG A 82 10.38 -36.19 16.37
N ALA A 83 10.96 -36.59 17.51
CA ALA A 83 10.54 -37.77 18.24
C ALA A 83 9.11 -37.58 18.76
N SER A 84 8.23 -38.55 18.46
CA SER A 84 6.79 -38.43 18.76
C SER A 84 6.51 -38.24 20.25
N THR A 85 7.36 -38.77 21.12
CA THR A 85 7.27 -38.65 22.58
C THR A 85 7.22 -37.21 23.10
N HIS A 86 7.62 -36.23 22.29
CA HIS A 86 7.58 -34.81 22.64
C HIS A 86 6.25 -34.11 22.31
N PHE A 87 5.29 -34.82 21.71
CA PHE A 87 4.04 -34.25 21.23
C PHE A 87 2.85 -34.90 21.92
N HIS A 88 2.04 -34.08 22.57
CA HIS A 88 0.85 -34.54 23.29
C HIS A 88 -0.38 -33.86 22.70
N ALA A 89 -1.20 -34.61 21.95
CA ALA A 89 -2.46 -34.10 21.44
C ALA A 89 -3.55 -34.17 22.52
N HIS A 90 -4.33 -33.10 22.59
CA HIS A 90 -5.52 -32.96 23.41
C HIS A 90 -6.71 -32.65 22.49
N THR A 91 -7.75 -33.48 22.56
CA THR A 91 -8.99 -33.27 21.82
C THR A 91 -10.14 -33.06 22.79
N PHE A 92 -11.13 -32.27 22.39
CA PHE A 92 -12.31 -32.01 23.21
C PHE A 92 -13.01 -33.33 23.55
N GLY A 93 -13.02 -33.70 24.84
CA GLY A 93 -13.67 -34.92 25.34
C GLY A 93 -12.78 -36.13 25.60
N MET A 94 -11.47 -36.08 25.30
CA MET A 94 -10.53 -37.13 25.72
C MET A 94 -9.77 -36.73 26.99
N THR A 95 -9.93 -37.52 28.06
CA THR A 95 -9.33 -37.26 29.38
C THR A 95 -7.84 -37.63 29.46
N LYS A 96 -7.26 -38.21 28.40
CA LYS A 96 -5.85 -38.62 28.36
C LYS A 96 -5.19 -38.21 27.03
N PRO A 97 -4.00 -37.57 27.08
CA PRO A 97 -3.25 -37.22 25.88
C PRO A 97 -2.81 -38.48 25.11
N ARG A 98 -2.77 -38.36 23.78
CA ARG A 98 -2.18 -39.39 22.89
C ARG A 98 -0.79 -38.93 22.45
N GLU A 99 0.25 -39.64 22.89
CA GLU A 99 1.67 -39.31 22.66
C GLU A 99 2.15 -39.42 21.19
N SER A 100 1.32 -39.87 20.24
CA SER A 100 1.71 -40.00 18.82
C SER A 100 0.86 -39.20 17.86
N ASP A 101 -0.34 -38.78 18.28
CA ASP A 101 -1.31 -38.06 17.47
C ASP A 101 -0.88 -36.59 17.26
N GLY A 102 -0.13 -36.00 18.19
CA GLY A 102 0.20 -34.57 18.13
C GLY A 102 1.14 -34.19 17.00
N ARG A 103 2.18 -34.99 16.73
CA ARG A 103 3.08 -34.74 15.60
C ARG A 103 2.34 -34.89 14.27
N ASP A 104 1.53 -35.93 14.15
CA ASP A 104 0.79 -36.21 12.93
C ASP A 104 -0.30 -35.15 12.72
N ARG A 105 -0.93 -34.63 13.79
CA ARG A 105 -1.85 -33.48 13.76
C ARG A 105 -1.20 -32.22 13.23
N LEU A 106 0.02 -31.91 13.66
CA LEU A 106 0.80 -30.77 13.17
C LEU A 106 1.18 -30.92 11.70
N MET A 107 1.39 -32.13 11.22
CA MET A 107 1.62 -32.39 9.79
C MET A 107 0.31 -32.38 8.97
N ALA A 108 -0.81 -32.71 9.61
CA ALA A 108 -2.09 -32.94 8.97
C ALA A 108 -2.94 -31.68 8.79
N TYR A 109 -2.81 -30.66 9.63
CA TYR A 109 -3.45 -29.36 9.39
C TYR A 109 -2.61 -28.15 9.86
N GLN A 110 -2.75 -27.02 9.16
CA GLN A 110 -2.09 -25.74 9.45
C GLN A 110 -3.11 -24.67 9.84
N ASP A 111 -3.80 -24.91 10.94
CA ASP A 111 -4.94 -24.15 11.44
C ASP A 111 -4.70 -23.66 12.88
N VAL A 112 -3.44 -23.36 13.24
CA VAL A 112 -3.09 -22.86 14.57
C VAL A 112 -3.65 -21.45 14.75
N THR A 113 -4.44 -21.23 15.79
CA THR A 113 -5.02 -19.92 16.10
C THR A 113 -4.35 -19.27 17.31
N GLN A 114 -3.66 -20.05 18.14
CA GLN A 114 -2.98 -19.54 19.33
C GLN A 114 -1.74 -20.36 19.66
N LEU A 115 -0.71 -19.66 20.15
CA LEU A 115 0.45 -20.22 20.79
C LEU A 115 0.43 -19.83 22.27
N ILE A 116 0.62 -20.80 23.17
CA ILE A 116 0.67 -20.57 24.61
C ILE A 116 2.00 -21.10 25.13
N ILE A 117 2.73 -20.28 25.88
CA ILE A 117 3.94 -20.71 26.61
C ILE A 117 3.58 -20.89 28.07
N HIS A 118 3.57 -22.12 28.54
CA HIS A 118 3.35 -22.44 29.95
C HIS A 118 4.66 -22.36 30.70
N THR A 119 4.69 -21.59 31.78
CA THR A 119 5.83 -21.50 32.70
C THR A 119 5.43 -22.00 34.07
N ALA A 120 6.39 -22.13 34.99
CA ALA A 120 6.10 -22.53 36.36
C ALA A 120 5.18 -21.55 37.12
N THR A 121 5.02 -20.31 36.65
CA THR A 121 4.32 -19.24 37.39
C THR A 121 3.22 -18.55 36.60
N THR A 122 3.31 -18.52 35.27
CA THR A 122 2.33 -17.85 34.40
C THR A 122 2.20 -18.54 33.04
N ASP A 123 1.05 -18.35 32.39
CA ASP A 123 0.88 -18.65 30.98
C ASP A 123 1.03 -17.38 30.15
N ARG A 124 1.71 -17.47 29.01
CA ARG A 124 1.81 -16.38 28.04
C ARG A 124 1.06 -16.78 26.79
N HIS A 125 -0.02 -16.05 26.50
CA HIS A 125 -0.89 -16.30 25.37
C HIS A 125 -0.53 -15.39 24.22
N TYR A 126 -0.48 -15.98 23.04
CA TYR A 126 -0.19 -15.27 21.81
C TYR A 126 -1.16 -15.73 20.72
N PRO A 127 -2.16 -14.93 20.34
CA PRO A 127 -2.98 -15.25 19.18
C PRO A 127 -2.12 -15.17 17.91
N VAL A 128 -2.41 -16.05 16.96
CA VAL A 128 -1.72 -16.15 15.67
C VAL A 128 -2.61 -15.53 14.60
N VAL A 129 -2.10 -14.52 13.92
CA VAL A 129 -2.85 -13.81 12.87
C VAL A 129 -3.20 -14.76 11.71
N TRP A 130 -4.48 -14.77 11.34
CA TRP A 130 -5.00 -15.55 10.23
C TRP A 130 -4.76 -14.83 8.89
N ASN A 131 -4.31 -15.54 7.85
CA ASN A 131 -4.23 -14.91 6.53
C ASN A 131 -5.65 -14.63 6.02
N PRO A 132 -5.99 -13.37 5.68
CA PRO A 132 -7.35 -12.98 5.29
C PRO A 132 -7.81 -13.63 3.97
N LEU A 133 -6.87 -14.14 3.15
CA LEU A 133 -7.16 -14.89 1.92
C LEU A 133 -7.37 -16.38 2.16
N SER A 134 -7.17 -16.88 3.38
CA SER A 134 -7.52 -18.26 3.71
C SER A 134 -9.04 -18.41 3.70
N LYS A 135 -9.56 -19.48 3.11
CA LYS A 135 -11.00 -19.75 3.18
C LYS A 135 -11.39 -20.10 4.63
N SER A 136 -12.65 -19.82 4.98
CA SER A 136 -13.19 -20.02 6.33
C SER A 136 -13.22 -21.49 6.79
N ASP A 137 -13.00 -22.44 5.89
CA ASP A 137 -12.99 -23.89 6.14
C ASP A 137 -11.65 -24.54 5.76
N GLN A 138 -10.60 -23.73 5.54
CA GLN A 138 -9.30 -24.19 5.08
C GLN A 138 -8.18 -23.78 6.03
N GLU A 139 -6.99 -24.29 5.73
CA GLU A 139 -5.76 -24.00 6.46
C GLU A 139 -5.33 -22.55 6.31
N ASN A 140 -4.64 -22.03 7.31
CA ASN A 140 -4.05 -20.71 7.28
C ASN A 140 -2.90 -20.68 6.27
N LEU A 141 -3.03 -19.85 5.24
CA LEU A 141 -2.03 -19.71 4.17
C LEU A 141 -0.67 -19.17 4.65
N ASN A 142 -0.61 -18.58 5.84
CA ASN A 142 0.64 -18.11 6.45
C ASN A 142 1.41 -19.23 7.17
N GLN A 143 0.80 -20.40 7.36
CA GLN A 143 1.32 -21.49 8.18
C GLN A 143 1.83 -22.64 7.33
N HIS A 144 2.98 -23.19 7.72
CA HIS A 144 3.60 -24.29 7.03
C HIS A 144 4.43 -25.17 7.96
N VAL A 145 4.73 -26.35 7.46
CA VAL A 145 5.53 -27.35 8.16
C VAL A 145 6.63 -27.93 7.27
N GLU A 146 7.74 -28.28 7.88
CA GLU A 146 8.77 -29.13 7.30
C GLU A 146 9.10 -30.27 8.25
N LEU A 147 9.24 -31.47 7.71
CA LEU A 147 9.77 -32.62 8.44
C LEU A 147 11.08 -33.08 7.79
N THR A 148 12.15 -33.13 8.59
CA THR A 148 13.46 -33.66 8.21
C THR A 148 13.77 -34.96 8.96
N ALA A 149 14.98 -35.49 8.75
CA ALA A 149 15.45 -36.67 9.47
C ALA A 149 15.61 -36.44 10.98
N ASP A 150 15.72 -35.20 11.48
CA ASP A 150 16.00 -34.95 12.90
C ASP A 150 15.00 -33.99 13.55
N GLN A 151 14.32 -33.18 12.74
CA GLN A 151 13.51 -32.06 13.24
C GLN A 151 12.19 -31.92 12.49
N LEU A 152 11.19 -31.42 13.21
CA LEU A 152 9.98 -30.84 12.67
C LEU A 152 10.06 -29.32 12.87
N THR A 153 9.86 -28.58 11.80
CA THR A 153 9.89 -27.12 11.79
C THR A 153 8.48 -26.61 11.48
N LEU A 154 7.94 -25.74 12.33
CA LEU A 154 6.66 -25.08 12.13
C LEU A 154 6.88 -23.58 12.07
N TRP A 155 6.09 -22.89 11.25
CA TRP A 155 6.08 -21.44 11.27
C TRP A 155 4.77 -20.86 10.77
N ALA A 156 4.49 -19.67 11.27
CA ALA A 156 3.51 -18.75 10.71
C ALA A 156 4.22 -17.46 10.32
N TRP A 157 3.99 -16.94 9.12
CA TRP A 157 4.50 -15.63 8.70
C TRP A 157 3.45 -14.83 7.96
N PRO A 158 3.26 -13.55 8.31
CA PRO A 158 2.27 -12.74 7.67
C PRO A 158 2.73 -12.43 6.24
N VAL A 159 1.93 -12.81 5.25
CA VAL A 159 2.06 -12.24 3.91
C VAL A 159 1.50 -10.82 3.97
N THR A 160 2.38 -9.84 4.14
CA THR A 160 2.01 -8.41 4.22
C THR A 160 1.55 -7.86 2.88
N THR A 161 1.93 -8.52 1.79
CA THR A 161 1.72 -8.04 0.42
C THR A 161 1.15 -9.16 -0.44
N ASN A 162 -0.01 -8.88 -1.04
CA ASN A 162 -0.87 -9.85 -1.70
C ASN A 162 -1.06 -9.48 -3.18
N ARG A 163 -1.27 -10.49 -4.03
CA ARG A 163 -1.49 -10.29 -5.47
C ARG A 163 -2.95 -10.28 -5.80
N TRP A 164 -3.34 -9.49 -6.80
CA TRP A 164 -4.70 -9.52 -7.34
C TRP A 164 -5.15 -10.91 -7.81
N THR A 165 -4.23 -11.74 -8.31
CA THR A 165 -4.53 -13.14 -8.69
C THR A 165 -5.01 -13.99 -7.53
N ASP A 166 -4.65 -13.60 -6.30
CA ASP A 166 -4.98 -14.31 -5.07
C ASP A 166 -6.19 -13.66 -4.39
N ILE A 167 -6.29 -12.33 -4.46
CA ILE A 167 -7.37 -11.53 -3.89
C ILE A 167 -8.70 -11.73 -4.65
N LEU A 168 -8.70 -11.60 -5.99
CA LEU A 168 -9.94 -11.59 -6.78
C LEU A 168 -10.76 -12.87 -6.69
N PRO A 169 -10.16 -14.09 -6.60
CA PRO A 169 -10.95 -15.29 -6.35
C PRO A 169 -11.49 -15.36 -4.91
N ALA A 170 -10.77 -14.81 -3.93
CA ALA A 170 -11.16 -14.85 -2.52
C ALA A 170 -12.33 -13.89 -2.19
N THR A 171 -12.64 -12.92 -3.06
CA THR A 171 -13.84 -12.08 -2.95
C THR A 171 -15.14 -12.82 -3.29
N ASP A 172 -15.08 -14.02 -3.88
CA ASP A 172 -16.28 -14.84 -4.12
C ASP A 172 -16.81 -15.52 -2.83
N ASP A 173 -16.02 -15.51 -1.75
CA ASP A 173 -16.48 -15.98 -0.45
C ASP A 173 -17.53 -15.03 0.14
N SER A 174 -18.65 -15.60 0.59
CA SER A 174 -19.79 -14.81 1.07
C SER A 174 -19.51 -13.95 2.30
N LEU A 175 -18.61 -14.38 3.19
CA LEU A 175 -18.24 -13.63 4.39
C LEU A 175 -17.35 -12.46 4.01
N ASN A 176 -16.34 -12.71 3.19
CA ASN A 176 -15.43 -11.69 2.68
C ASN A 176 -16.19 -10.60 1.91
N PHE A 177 -17.08 -11.00 0.98
CA PHE A 177 -17.90 -10.07 0.22
C PHE A 177 -18.88 -9.28 1.12
N SER A 178 -19.43 -9.91 2.16
CA SER A 178 -20.31 -9.21 3.10
C SER A 178 -19.58 -8.18 3.94
N ALA A 179 -18.32 -8.45 4.35
CA ALA A 179 -17.48 -7.46 5.03
C ALA A 179 -17.22 -6.23 4.12
N MET A 180 -16.90 -6.46 2.85
CA MET A 180 -16.72 -5.38 1.88
C MET A 180 -17.97 -4.51 1.70
N VAL A 181 -19.15 -5.14 1.57
CA VAL A 181 -20.43 -4.43 1.46
C VAL A 181 -20.74 -3.65 2.72
N GLY A 182 -20.50 -4.24 3.90
CA GLY A 182 -20.73 -3.59 5.20
C GLY A 182 -19.90 -2.34 5.38
N GLU A 183 -18.61 -2.38 5.00
CA GLU A 183 -17.73 -1.22 5.07
C GLU A 183 -18.24 -0.07 4.20
N LEU A 184 -18.43 -0.30 2.90
CA LEU A 184 -18.85 0.77 1.99
C LEU A 184 -20.24 1.31 2.34
N THR A 185 -21.16 0.46 2.81
CA THR A 185 -22.48 0.94 3.27
C THR A 185 -22.35 1.83 4.51
N THR A 186 -21.39 1.53 5.40
CA THR A 186 -21.13 2.35 6.59
C THR A 186 -20.51 3.70 6.21
N GLN A 187 -19.54 3.70 5.31
CA GLN A 187 -18.84 4.93 4.90
C GLN A 187 -19.67 5.82 3.96
N LEU A 188 -20.51 5.23 3.11
CA LEU A 188 -21.27 5.93 2.08
C LEU A 188 -22.77 6.10 2.40
N GLY A 189 -23.21 5.68 3.59
CA GLY A 189 -24.60 5.38 3.94
C GLY A 189 -25.62 6.51 3.80
N GLU A 190 -25.19 7.75 3.55
CA GLU A 190 -26.10 8.86 3.20
C GLU A 190 -26.54 8.82 1.72
N GLU A 191 -25.73 8.28 0.82
CA GLU A 191 -25.94 8.30 -0.64
C GLU A 191 -26.14 6.91 -1.26
N TYR A 192 -25.68 5.85 -0.58
CA TYR A 192 -25.68 4.48 -1.10
C TYR A 192 -26.21 3.50 -0.05
N ASP A 193 -27.29 2.82 -0.38
CA ASP A 193 -27.82 1.72 0.43
C ASP A 193 -27.13 0.38 0.10
N GLU A 194 -27.31 -0.61 0.97
CA GLU A 194 -26.65 -1.92 0.84
C GLU A 194 -26.88 -2.58 -0.53
N PRO A 195 -28.10 -2.62 -1.12
CA PRO A 195 -28.32 -3.21 -2.44
C PRO A 195 -27.53 -2.51 -3.54
N LYS A 196 -27.42 -1.17 -3.49
CA LYS A 196 -26.65 -0.40 -4.48
C LYS A 196 -25.16 -0.63 -4.33
N VAL A 197 -24.64 -0.64 -3.10
CA VAL A 197 -23.23 -0.98 -2.80
C VAL A 197 -22.89 -2.38 -3.31
N ARG A 198 -23.78 -3.35 -3.09
CA ARG A 198 -23.61 -4.73 -3.56
C ARG A 198 -23.51 -4.80 -5.09
N ALA A 199 -24.37 -4.07 -5.80
CA ALA A 199 -24.32 -3.98 -7.26
C ALA A 199 -22.99 -3.40 -7.74
N ILE A 200 -22.58 -2.25 -7.18
CA ILE A 200 -21.31 -1.59 -7.51
C ILE A 200 -20.13 -2.54 -7.31
N LEU A 201 -20.01 -3.17 -6.13
CA LEU A 201 -18.91 -4.11 -5.88
C LEU A 201 -18.92 -5.31 -6.82
N THR A 202 -20.10 -5.83 -7.18
CA THR A 202 -20.23 -6.93 -8.13
C THR A 202 -19.73 -6.52 -9.52
N ASP A 203 -20.12 -5.34 -9.98
CA ASP A 203 -19.74 -4.82 -11.29
C ASP A 203 -18.24 -4.56 -11.37
N VAL A 204 -17.67 -3.92 -10.34
CA VAL A 204 -16.23 -3.63 -10.24
C VAL A 204 -15.40 -4.90 -10.20
N LEU A 205 -15.79 -5.89 -9.39
CA LEU A 205 -15.07 -7.17 -9.33
C LEU A 205 -15.14 -7.93 -10.65
N THR A 206 -16.32 -7.93 -11.30
CA THR A 206 -16.50 -8.54 -12.63
C THR A 206 -15.61 -7.86 -13.67
N GLU A 207 -15.55 -6.54 -13.62
CA GLU A 207 -14.72 -5.73 -14.50
C GLU A 207 -13.24 -6.04 -14.30
N LEU A 208 -12.72 -5.95 -13.06
CA LEU A 208 -11.31 -6.26 -12.77
C LEU A 208 -10.91 -7.68 -13.19
N ARG A 209 -11.81 -8.66 -13.01
CA ARG A 209 -11.59 -10.03 -13.49
C ARG A 209 -11.42 -10.08 -15.01
N SER A 210 -12.19 -9.30 -15.77
CA SER A 210 -12.07 -9.24 -17.23
C SER A 210 -10.73 -8.67 -17.72
N PHE A 211 -10.04 -7.88 -16.91
CA PHE A 211 -8.71 -7.32 -17.20
C PHE A 211 -7.55 -8.12 -16.61
N SER A 212 -7.81 -9.20 -15.84
CA SER A 212 -6.77 -9.94 -15.11
C SER A 212 -5.70 -10.55 -16.03
N ASP A 213 -6.08 -11.01 -17.22
CA ASP A 213 -5.14 -11.56 -18.22
C ASP A 213 -4.27 -10.48 -18.88
N LEU A 214 -4.62 -9.21 -18.72
CA LEU A 214 -3.91 -8.05 -19.27
C LEU A 214 -2.97 -7.39 -18.26
N ALA A 215 -2.81 -7.96 -17.06
CA ALA A 215 -2.01 -7.36 -15.99
C ALA A 215 -0.57 -7.03 -16.42
N GLU A 216 -0.15 -5.79 -16.17
CA GLU A 216 1.19 -5.27 -16.46
C GLU A 216 2.09 -5.44 -15.23
N TRP A 217 2.60 -6.66 -15.04
CA TRP A 217 3.35 -7.03 -13.83
C TRP A 217 4.55 -6.12 -13.54
N THR A 218 4.61 -5.63 -12.30
CA THR A 218 5.73 -4.84 -11.78
C THR A 218 6.07 -5.25 -10.35
N THR A 219 7.34 -5.12 -9.98
CA THR A 219 7.81 -5.27 -8.59
C THR A 219 8.31 -3.95 -8.02
N GLN A 220 8.21 -2.85 -8.79
CA GLN A 220 8.70 -1.53 -8.39
C GLN A 220 7.57 -0.65 -7.83
N LYS A 221 6.31 -1.03 -8.05
CA LYS A 221 5.15 -0.26 -7.63
C LYS A 221 4.16 -1.13 -6.90
N HIS A 222 3.65 -0.62 -5.79
CA HIS A 222 2.75 -1.34 -4.90
C HIS A 222 1.59 -0.44 -4.49
N LEU A 223 0.42 -1.05 -4.31
CA LEU A 223 -0.73 -0.38 -3.73
C LEU A 223 -0.66 -0.57 -2.21
N VAL A 224 -0.73 0.53 -1.46
CA VAL A 224 -0.70 0.51 0.00
C VAL A 224 -1.96 1.18 0.52
N VAL A 225 -2.70 0.46 1.35
CA VAL A 225 -3.90 0.95 2.01
C VAL A 225 -3.68 0.89 3.51
N THR A 226 -4.02 1.98 4.20
CA THR A 226 -3.86 2.10 5.66
C THR A 226 -5.16 2.54 6.31
N TYR A 227 -5.45 1.97 7.48
CA TYR A 227 -6.61 2.36 8.30
C TYR A 227 -6.21 3.48 9.27
N GLN A 228 -6.96 4.58 9.23
CA GLN A 228 -6.74 5.83 9.95
C GLN A 228 -8.02 6.24 10.70
N PRO A 229 -8.43 5.53 11.76
CA PRO A 229 -9.73 5.72 12.42
C PRO A 229 -9.93 7.09 13.06
N ARG A 230 -8.88 7.91 13.18
CA ARG A 230 -8.96 9.27 13.70
C ARG A 230 -9.44 10.29 12.65
N GLN A 231 -9.51 9.91 11.38
CA GLN A 231 -10.08 10.72 10.30
C GLN A 231 -11.52 10.26 10.06
N ALA A 232 -12.45 10.83 10.82
CA ALA A 232 -13.85 10.39 10.83
C ALA A 232 -14.50 10.43 9.44
N ASP A 233 -14.14 11.41 8.61
CA ASP A 233 -14.73 11.59 7.28
C ASP A 233 -14.05 10.73 6.19
N ARG A 234 -12.88 10.16 6.49
CA ARG A 234 -12.13 9.31 5.57
C ARG A 234 -11.17 8.39 6.35
N PRO A 235 -11.65 7.28 6.93
CA PRO A 235 -10.84 6.44 7.79
C PRO A 235 -9.83 5.58 7.01
N TRP A 236 -9.74 5.73 5.70
CA TRP A 236 -8.87 4.96 4.83
C TRP A 236 -7.99 5.87 4.00
N ALA A 237 -6.71 5.52 3.89
CA ALA A 237 -5.77 6.18 3.01
C ALA A 237 -5.10 5.18 2.09
N GLU A 238 -5.35 5.35 0.80
CA GLU A 238 -4.79 4.58 -0.31
C GLU A 238 -3.70 5.36 -1.06
N LYS A 239 -2.62 4.67 -1.40
CA LYS A 239 -1.45 5.26 -2.07
C LYS A 239 -0.82 4.28 -3.04
N LEU A 240 -0.15 4.81 -4.05
CA LEU A 240 0.80 4.09 -4.89
C LEU A 240 2.21 4.35 -4.34
N HIS A 241 2.91 3.32 -3.90
CA HIS A 241 4.30 3.39 -3.47
C HIS A 241 5.23 3.03 -4.65
N ASP A 242 6.28 3.81 -4.90
CA ASP A 242 7.32 3.49 -5.89
C ASP A 242 8.65 3.19 -5.18
N ASP A 243 9.11 1.94 -5.27
CA ASP A 243 10.36 1.49 -4.65
C ASP A 243 11.60 2.14 -5.28
N THR A 244 11.48 2.72 -6.47
CA THR A 244 12.61 3.32 -7.21
C THR A 244 13.09 4.61 -6.57
N ASP A 245 12.16 5.42 -6.05
CA ASP A 245 12.44 6.70 -5.39
C ASP A 245 11.97 6.76 -3.93
N GLY A 246 11.29 5.69 -3.46
CA GLY A 246 10.77 5.56 -2.11
C GLY A 246 9.62 6.53 -1.80
N GLN A 247 8.93 7.04 -2.81
CA GLN A 247 7.85 8.03 -2.65
C GLN A 247 6.47 7.41 -2.72
N ASP A 248 5.54 8.07 -2.04
CA ASP A 248 4.11 7.77 -2.05
C ASP A 248 3.38 8.76 -2.97
N TYR A 249 2.58 8.23 -3.88
CA TYR A 249 1.80 8.97 -4.85
C TYR A 249 0.29 8.76 -4.65
N GLY A 250 -0.50 9.81 -4.81
CA GLY A 250 -1.96 9.72 -4.90
C GLY A 250 -2.43 9.40 -6.32
N GLY A 251 -3.75 9.44 -6.54
CA GLY A 251 -4.32 9.36 -7.90
C GLY A 251 -4.38 7.95 -8.49
N LEU A 252 -4.64 6.93 -7.68
CA LEU A 252 -4.79 5.54 -8.16
C LEU A 252 -5.85 5.42 -9.26
N TYR A 253 -6.90 6.24 -9.21
CA TYR A 253 -7.94 6.34 -10.22
C TYR A 253 -7.42 6.74 -11.63
N LEU A 254 -6.21 7.28 -11.74
CA LEU A 254 -5.56 7.63 -13.01
C LEU A 254 -4.81 6.45 -13.65
N CYS A 255 -4.56 5.38 -12.90
CA CYS A 255 -3.88 4.19 -13.41
C CYS A 255 -4.83 3.31 -14.22
N SER A 256 -4.35 2.65 -15.27
CA SER A 256 -5.16 1.66 -16.00
C SER A 256 -5.42 0.43 -15.13
N TYR A 257 -6.51 -0.33 -15.37
CA TYR A 257 -6.70 -1.60 -14.67
C TYR A 257 -5.56 -2.60 -14.91
N PRO A 258 -5.02 -2.77 -16.15
CA PRO A 258 -3.79 -3.53 -16.37
C PRO A 258 -2.64 -3.15 -15.44
N ALA A 259 -2.38 -1.86 -15.26
CA ALA A 259 -1.31 -1.37 -14.38
C ALA A 259 -1.62 -1.69 -12.91
N LEU A 260 -2.84 -1.40 -12.43
CA LEU A 260 -3.25 -1.66 -11.05
C LEU A 260 -3.21 -3.16 -10.70
N LEU A 261 -3.69 -4.01 -11.61
CA LEU A 261 -3.70 -5.46 -11.45
C LEU A 261 -2.29 -6.08 -11.49
N GLY A 262 -1.33 -5.40 -12.12
CA GLY A 262 0.07 -5.78 -12.14
C GLY A 262 0.87 -5.38 -10.90
N MET A 263 0.28 -4.58 -10.00
CA MET A 263 0.88 -4.17 -8.72
C MET A 263 0.50 -5.13 -7.60
N ASP A 264 1.44 -5.29 -6.68
CA ASP A 264 1.26 -5.97 -5.41
C ASP A 264 0.47 -5.06 -4.43
N VAL A 265 -0.37 -5.63 -3.55
CA VAL A 265 -1.31 -4.90 -2.67
C VAL A 265 -1.01 -5.17 -1.20
N THR A 266 -0.83 -4.11 -0.41
CA THR A 266 -0.61 -4.14 1.04
C THR A 266 -1.82 -3.53 1.75
N LEU A 267 -2.46 -4.31 2.62
CA LEU A 267 -3.68 -3.98 3.37
C LEU A 267 -3.48 -4.33 4.85
N PRO A 268 -4.15 -3.66 5.79
CA PRO A 268 -4.14 -4.05 7.20
C PRO A 268 -4.80 -5.43 7.36
N VAL A 269 -4.23 -6.31 8.19
CA VAL A 269 -4.74 -7.69 8.27
C VAL A 269 -6.13 -7.75 8.92
N ASP A 270 -6.32 -7.04 10.03
CA ASP A 270 -7.59 -7.04 10.79
C ASP A 270 -8.77 -6.42 10.04
N TYR A 271 -8.48 -5.59 9.03
CA TYR A 271 -9.48 -4.88 8.24
C TYR A 271 -9.23 -5.06 6.74
N PHE A 272 -8.77 -6.25 6.36
CA PHE A 272 -8.29 -6.51 5.01
C PHE A 272 -9.39 -6.30 3.97
N TRP A 273 -10.59 -6.83 4.23
CA TRP A 273 -11.70 -6.78 3.29
C TRP A 273 -12.36 -5.41 3.24
N GLU A 274 -12.44 -4.72 4.36
CA GLU A 274 -12.88 -3.34 4.48
C GLU A 274 -11.95 -2.40 3.69
N GLY A 275 -10.64 -2.54 3.89
CA GLY A 275 -9.64 -1.78 3.15
C GLY A 275 -9.64 -2.09 1.65
N LEU A 276 -9.90 -3.35 1.28
CA LEU A 276 -10.04 -3.72 -0.13
C LEU A 276 -11.28 -3.05 -0.74
N ALA A 277 -12.40 -3.04 -0.03
CA ALA A 277 -13.62 -2.40 -0.51
C ALA A 277 -13.40 -0.90 -0.77
N TRP A 278 -12.72 -0.22 0.15
CA TRP A 278 -12.30 1.17 -0.03
C TRP A 278 -11.37 1.35 -1.24
N LEU A 279 -10.37 0.49 -1.40
CA LEU A 279 -9.46 0.54 -2.54
C LEU A 279 -10.21 0.40 -3.87
N LEU A 280 -11.19 -0.51 -3.94
CA LEU A 280 -12.02 -0.69 -5.14
C LEU A 280 -12.89 0.53 -5.44
N TRP A 281 -13.44 1.16 -4.41
CA TRP A 281 -14.20 2.40 -4.53
C TRP A 281 -13.33 3.55 -5.09
N GLU A 282 -12.11 3.69 -4.60
CA GLU A 282 -11.16 4.72 -5.05
C GLU A 282 -10.64 4.45 -6.47
N ILE A 283 -10.30 3.20 -6.78
CA ILE A 283 -9.83 2.79 -8.11
C ILE A 283 -10.88 3.09 -9.18
N THR A 284 -12.16 2.96 -8.85
CA THR A 284 -13.29 3.19 -9.77
C THR A 284 -13.76 4.63 -9.82
N PHE A 285 -13.07 5.56 -9.12
CA PHE A 285 -13.47 6.96 -9.02
C PHE A 285 -14.93 7.10 -8.55
N SER A 286 -15.22 6.55 -7.36
CA SER A 286 -16.56 6.57 -6.77
C SER A 286 -17.59 5.75 -7.55
N GLY A 287 -17.17 4.62 -8.14
CA GLY A 287 -18.07 3.68 -8.82
C GLY A 287 -18.37 3.96 -10.29
N ALA A 288 -17.52 4.72 -11.00
CA ALA A 288 -17.66 4.93 -12.45
C ALA A 288 -17.25 3.67 -13.25
N GLU A 289 -18.02 3.33 -14.28
CA GLU A 289 -17.76 2.20 -15.18
C GLU A 289 -16.50 2.42 -16.05
N SER A 290 -15.83 1.37 -16.54
CA SER A 290 -14.56 1.47 -17.31
C SER A 290 -14.56 2.47 -18.46
N VAL A 291 -15.66 2.57 -19.22
CA VAL A 291 -15.72 3.49 -20.36
C VAL A 291 -15.68 4.94 -19.89
N GLU A 292 -16.45 5.26 -18.85
CA GLU A 292 -16.46 6.58 -18.24
C GLU A 292 -15.12 6.88 -17.56
N ARG A 293 -14.56 5.90 -16.87
CA ARG A 293 -13.23 5.98 -16.26
C ARG A 293 -12.14 6.23 -17.29
N GLN A 294 -12.11 5.50 -18.40
CA GLN A 294 -11.09 5.66 -19.43
C GLN A 294 -11.24 7.00 -20.17
N GLN A 295 -12.48 7.47 -20.37
CA GLN A 295 -12.72 8.82 -20.86
C GLN A 295 -12.23 9.88 -19.88
N ASN A 296 -12.43 9.71 -18.58
CA ASN A 296 -11.97 10.65 -17.56
C ASN A 296 -10.44 10.65 -17.43
N ILE A 297 -9.79 9.48 -17.48
CA ILE A 297 -8.32 9.38 -17.54
C ILE A 297 -7.81 10.08 -18.79
N GLN A 298 -8.46 9.87 -19.94
CA GLN A 298 -8.04 10.52 -21.18
C GLN A 298 -8.24 12.03 -21.12
N ARG A 299 -9.39 12.52 -20.61
CA ARG A 299 -9.64 13.95 -20.39
C ARG A 299 -8.59 14.55 -19.46
N PHE A 300 -8.29 13.90 -18.34
CA PHE A 300 -7.27 14.38 -17.41
C PHE A 300 -5.87 14.42 -18.05
N LYS A 301 -5.50 13.42 -18.86
CA LYS A 301 -4.25 13.43 -19.63
C LYS A 301 -4.25 14.53 -20.68
N ASP A 302 -5.37 14.76 -21.35
CA ASP A 302 -5.53 15.81 -22.34
C ASP A 302 -5.40 17.19 -21.67
N ASP A 303 -6.05 17.40 -20.52
CA ASP A 303 -5.98 18.61 -19.69
C ASP A 303 -4.55 18.86 -19.18
N LEU A 304 -3.86 17.83 -18.68
CA LEU A 304 -2.45 17.93 -18.29
C LEU A 304 -1.56 18.30 -19.48
N SER A 305 -1.75 17.63 -20.61
CA SER A 305 -0.98 17.93 -21.83
C SER A 305 -1.28 19.33 -22.37
N GLN A 306 -2.49 19.83 -22.15
CA GLN A 306 -2.90 21.17 -22.54
C GLN A 306 -2.29 22.19 -21.57
N ALA A 307 -2.35 21.96 -20.27
CA ALA A 307 -1.72 22.80 -19.26
C ALA A 307 -0.20 22.89 -19.46
N ASP A 308 0.46 21.76 -19.76
CA ASP A 308 1.89 21.74 -20.10
C ASP A 308 2.17 22.55 -21.37
N ARG A 309 1.33 22.41 -22.41
CA ARG A 309 1.47 23.20 -23.65
C ARG A 309 1.26 24.69 -23.38
N GLU A 310 0.21 25.07 -22.66
CA GLU A 310 -0.07 26.45 -22.28
C GLU A 310 1.07 27.06 -21.44
N TYR A 311 1.67 26.27 -20.55
CA TYR A 311 2.85 26.67 -19.79
C TYR A 311 4.08 26.88 -20.67
N GLN A 312 4.35 25.97 -21.61
CA GLN A 312 5.47 26.11 -22.54
C GLN A 312 5.25 27.30 -23.49
N ASP A 313 4.03 27.50 -23.98
CA ASP A 313 3.66 28.63 -24.84
C ASP A 313 3.79 29.96 -24.08
N PHE A 314 3.32 30.02 -22.84
CA PHE A 314 3.51 31.18 -21.97
C PHE A 314 4.99 31.46 -21.74
N ARG A 315 5.79 30.45 -21.36
CA ARG A 315 7.24 30.60 -21.20
C ARG A 315 7.93 31.07 -22.47
N ALA A 316 7.55 30.55 -23.63
CA ALA A 316 8.09 30.97 -24.92
C ALA A 316 7.74 32.43 -25.23
N ALA A 317 6.48 32.83 -24.99
CA ALA A 317 6.00 34.19 -25.18
C ALA A 317 6.67 35.19 -24.24
N THR A 318 6.95 34.79 -22.99
CA THR A 318 7.57 35.67 -21.97
C THR A 318 9.08 35.57 -21.88
N ALA A 319 9.74 34.62 -22.57
CA ALA A 319 11.18 34.40 -22.50
C ALA A 319 12.01 35.65 -22.82
N LYS A 320 11.62 36.42 -23.85
CA LYS A 320 12.30 37.68 -24.19
C LYS A 320 12.16 38.71 -23.06
N MET A 321 10.98 38.80 -22.45
CA MET A 321 10.69 39.69 -21.32
C MET A 321 11.54 39.34 -20.09
N LYS A 322 11.66 38.05 -19.79
CA LYS A 322 12.48 37.55 -18.68
C LYS A 322 13.96 37.89 -18.86
N ARG A 323 14.51 37.61 -20.05
CA ARG A 323 15.89 37.98 -20.40
C ARG A 323 16.14 39.49 -20.36
N PHE A 324 15.14 40.28 -20.77
CA PHE A 324 15.22 41.73 -20.69
C PHE A 324 15.31 42.19 -19.23
N TRP A 325 14.51 41.63 -18.33
CA TRP A 325 14.58 41.96 -16.90
C TRP A 325 15.90 41.53 -16.27
N ASP A 326 16.43 40.35 -16.59
CA ASP A 326 17.74 39.89 -16.12
C ASP A 326 18.86 40.85 -16.54
N ALA A 327 18.84 41.28 -17.81
CA ALA A 327 19.78 42.28 -18.32
C ALA A 327 19.56 43.66 -17.67
N TYR A 328 18.30 44.08 -17.50
CA TYR A 328 17.95 45.36 -16.88
C TYR A 328 18.45 45.44 -15.43
N VAL A 329 18.23 44.39 -14.63
CA VAL A 329 18.74 44.26 -13.26
C VAL A 329 20.25 44.33 -13.25
N THR A 330 20.92 43.60 -14.13
CA THR A 330 22.39 43.58 -14.21
C THR A 330 22.98 44.95 -14.56
N HIS A 331 22.32 45.73 -15.42
CA HIS A 331 22.78 47.05 -15.83
C HIS A 331 22.38 48.19 -14.89
N HIS A 332 21.41 47.97 -13.98
CA HIS A 332 20.85 49.00 -13.12
C HIS A 332 20.91 48.64 -11.63
N VAL A 333 21.85 47.77 -11.21
CA VAL A 333 22.01 47.29 -9.82
C VAL A 333 22.04 48.41 -8.77
N THR A 334 22.50 49.60 -9.14
CA THR A 334 22.60 50.77 -8.25
C THR A 334 21.34 51.65 -8.24
N ALA A 335 20.32 51.33 -9.02
CA ALA A 335 19.07 52.10 -9.06
C ALA A 335 18.25 51.88 -7.78
N PRO A 336 17.87 52.95 -7.06
CA PRO A 336 17.22 52.86 -5.75
C PRO A 336 15.80 52.29 -5.82
N ASP A 337 15.14 52.33 -6.98
CA ASP A 337 13.79 51.84 -7.25
C ASP A 337 13.77 50.50 -8.03
N LEU A 338 14.93 49.87 -8.23
CA LEU A 338 15.05 48.65 -9.04
C LEU A 338 14.14 47.53 -8.54
N ALA A 339 14.19 47.23 -7.23
CA ALA A 339 13.42 46.15 -6.64
C ALA A 339 11.91 46.36 -6.80
N ALA A 340 11.43 47.59 -6.58
CA ALA A 340 10.02 47.94 -6.75
C ALA A 340 9.59 47.90 -8.22
N THR A 341 10.45 48.34 -9.13
CA THR A 341 10.19 48.34 -10.58
C THR A 341 10.13 46.91 -11.13
N VAL A 342 11.06 46.04 -10.73
CA VAL A 342 11.05 44.64 -11.12
C VAL A 342 9.81 43.96 -10.55
N ALA A 343 9.52 44.13 -9.26
CA ALA A 343 8.34 43.53 -8.63
C ALA A 343 7.02 43.94 -9.30
N HIS A 344 6.89 45.20 -9.73
CA HIS A 344 5.69 45.71 -10.43
C HIS A 344 5.45 45.01 -11.78
N PHE A 345 6.51 44.76 -12.56
CA PHE A 345 6.40 44.18 -13.90
C PHE A 345 6.70 42.67 -13.98
N TRP A 346 7.18 42.05 -12.90
CA TRP A 346 7.43 40.61 -12.79
C TRP A 346 6.22 39.72 -13.14
N PRO A 347 4.97 40.12 -12.84
CA PRO A 347 3.80 39.36 -13.28
C PRO A 347 3.70 39.15 -14.79
N LEU A 348 4.36 39.99 -15.62
CA LEU A 348 4.40 39.80 -17.07
C LEU A 348 5.30 38.63 -17.52
N THR A 349 6.13 38.09 -16.62
CA THR A 349 7.05 36.97 -16.89
C THR A 349 6.60 35.66 -16.27
N ASP A 350 6.06 35.70 -15.05
CA ASP A 350 5.72 34.49 -14.28
C ASP A 350 4.20 34.29 -14.09
N GLY A 351 3.37 35.27 -14.50
CA GLY A 351 1.90 35.20 -14.42
C GLY A 351 1.31 36.18 -13.42
N VAL A 352 -0.02 36.31 -13.40
CA VAL A 352 -0.77 37.24 -12.56
C VAL A 352 -1.41 36.48 -11.40
N PRO A 353 -1.29 36.95 -10.15
CA PRO A 353 -2.03 36.38 -9.03
C PRO A 353 -3.53 36.62 -9.20
N GLU A 354 -4.33 35.55 -9.17
CA GLU A 354 -5.78 35.60 -9.24
C GLU A 354 -6.37 34.80 -8.09
N HIS A 355 -7.42 35.33 -7.46
CA HIS A 355 -8.20 34.59 -6.46
C HIS A 355 -9.24 33.77 -7.21
N LEU A 356 -9.19 32.44 -7.06
CA LEU A 356 -10.17 31.55 -7.66
C LEU A 356 -11.55 31.84 -7.04
N ARG A 357 -12.57 31.85 -7.89
CA ARG A 357 -13.88 32.45 -7.62
C ARG A 357 -14.68 31.78 -6.48
N ASP A 358 -14.29 30.58 -6.08
CA ASP A 358 -15.01 29.72 -5.14
C ASP A 358 -14.38 29.64 -3.74
N ASP A 359 -13.27 30.34 -3.47
CA ASP A 359 -12.71 30.37 -2.12
C ASP A 359 -12.09 31.74 -1.78
N ALA A 360 -12.88 32.60 -1.13
CA ALA A 360 -12.50 33.96 -0.81
C ALA A 360 -11.43 34.08 0.30
N ASN A 361 -11.02 32.94 0.89
CA ASN A 361 -10.06 32.88 1.99
C ASN A 361 -8.71 32.25 1.64
N ASP A 362 -8.49 31.82 0.40
CA ASP A 362 -7.27 31.11 0.01
C ASP A 362 -6.19 32.01 -0.63
N GLU A 363 -4.93 31.58 -0.51
CA GLU A 363 -3.77 32.26 -1.08
C GLU A 363 -3.95 32.47 -2.60
N PRO A 364 -3.59 33.64 -3.15
CA PRO A 364 -3.75 33.92 -4.58
C PRO A 364 -2.93 32.92 -5.42
N VAL A 365 -3.58 32.31 -6.40
CA VAL A 365 -2.95 31.37 -7.33
C VAL A 365 -2.40 32.16 -8.51
N THR A 366 -1.19 31.83 -8.97
CA THR A 366 -0.61 32.49 -10.13
C THR A 366 -1.19 31.92 -11.43
N VAL A 367 -1.93 32.74 -12.17
CA VAL A 367 -2.48 32.42 -13.48
C VAL A 367 -1.50 32.85 -14.57
N MET A 368 -1.17 31.95 -15.48
CA MET A 368 -0.18 32.15 -16.55
C MET A 368 -0.75 32.98 -17.73
N ARG A 369 -1.15 34.22 -17.43
CA ARG A 369 -1.65 35.19 -18.40
C ARG A 369 -0.92 36.52 -18.23
N GLN A 370 -0.57 37.18 -19.33
CA GLN A 370 -0.04 38.55 -19.27
C GLN A 370 -1.18 39.54 -19.05
N ASP A 371 -1.09 40.38 -18.02
CA ASP A 371 -2.02 41.50 -17.81
C ASP A 371 -1.87 42.52 -18.96
N PRO A 372 -2.91 42.76 -19.77
CA PRO A 372 -2.83 43.69 -20.90
C PRO A 372 -2.56 45.14 -20.49
N GLN A 373 -3.03 45.57 -19.30
CA GLN A 373 -2.81 46.92 -18.81
C GLN A 373 -1.36 47.09 -18.35
N LEU A 374 -0.85 46.12 -17.58
CA LEU A 374 0.53 46.11 -17.14
C LEU A 374 1.50 45.98 -18.33
N LEU A 375 1.14 45.22 -19.36
CA LEU A 375 1.92 45.11 -20.60
C LEU A 375 1.94 46.44 -21.37
N ALA A 376 0.80 47.14 -21.45
CA ALA A 376 0.74 48.46 -22.07
C ALA A 376 1.59 49.49 -21.31
N GLU A 377 1.56 49.46 -19.97
CA GLU A 377 2.40 50.28 -19.11
C GLU A 377 3.89 49.96 -19.32
N PHE A 378 4.24 48.67 -19.35
CA PHE A 378 5.59 48.21 -19.66
C PHE A 378 6.07 48.72 -21.02
N MET A 379 5.25 48.60 -22.06
CA MET A 379 5.60 49.06 -23.41
C MET A 379 5.70 50.59 -23.49
N ALA A 380 4.91 51.33 -22.70
CA ALA A 380 5.04 52.78 -22.61
C ALA A 380 6.36 53.22 -21.94
N ARG A 381 6.81 52.48 -20.92
CA ARG A 381 7.99 52.85 -20.11
C ARG A 381 9.31 52.27 -20.65
N PHE A 382 9.28 51.03 -21.10
CA PHE A 382 10.46 50.25 -21.52
C PHE A 382 10.39 49.80 -22.98
N GLY A 383 9.30 50.05 -23.70
CA GLY A 383 9.07 49.48 -25.05
C GLY A 383 10.18 49.76 -26.05
N ALA A 384 10.77 50.96 -26.05
CA ALA A 384 11.90 51.28 -26.94
C ALA A 384 13.15 50.44 -26.62
N ALA A 385 13.50 50.32 -25.33
CA ALA A 385 14.61 49.50 -24.87
C ALA A 385 14.35 48.00 -25.08
N TYR A 386 13.12 47.56 -24.85
CA TYR A 386 12.68 46.18 -25.03
C TYR A 386 12.62 45.75 -26.51
N GLN A 387 12.23 46.66 -27.41
CA GLN A 387 12.26 46.43 -28.86
C GLN A 387 13.69 46.37 -29.38
N ALA A 388 14.56 47.27 -28.93
CA ALA A 388 15.99 47.29 -29.26
C ALA A 388 16.79 46.15 -28.59
N PHE A 389 16.23 45.50 -27.56
CA PHE A 389 16.79 44.30 -26.95
C PHE A 389 16.68 43.13 -27.92
N GLU A 390 17.67 43.02 -28.80
CA GLU A 390 17.83 41.87 -29.68
C GLU A 390 18.27 40.64 -28.89
N THR A 391 17.74 39.50 -29.29
CA THR A 391 18.11 38.20 -28.72
C THR A 391 19.52 37.87 -29.20
N ALA A 392 20.55 38.24 -28.43
CA ALA A 392 21.89 37.71 -28.64
C ALA A 392 21.85 36.20 -28.37
N GLY A 393 21.54 35.41 -29.41
CA GLY A 393 21.26 34.00 -29.29
C GLY A 393 20.72 33.36 -30.56
N ASN A 394 21.27 33.70 -31.73
CA ASN A 394 21.29 32.81 -32.91
C ASN A 394 22.44 33.18 -33.89
N GLN A 395 23.63 33.43 -33.37
CA GLN A 395 24.88 33.49 -34.16
C GLN A 395 25.93 32.60 -33.51
N SER A 396 25.74 31.29 -33.61
CA SER A 396 26.80 30.29 -33.44
C SER A 396 26.48 28.99 -34.17
N ALA A 397 25.96 29.08 -35.40
CA ALA A 397 25.90 27.95 -36.34
C ALA A 397 25.61 28.42 -37.77
N ALA A 398 26.55 29.09 -38.43
CA ALA A 398 26.76 29.03 -39.88
C ALA A 398 27.88 29.99 -40.32
N GLY A 399 28.97 29.42 -40.82
CA GLY A 399 29.70 30.00 -41.95
C GLY A 399 31.00 30.74 -41.67
N HIS A 400 32.08 30.14 -42.18
CA HIS A 400 33.40 30.66 -42.54
C HIS A 400 34.51 30.44 -41.53
N ASP A 401 35.65 29.85 -41.88
CA ASP A 401 36.10 29.06 -43.03
C ASP A 401 37.28 28.22 -42.49
#